data_AF-X1TPQ2-F1
#
_entry.id   AF-X1TPQ2-F1
#
_cell.length_a   1.000
_cell.length_b   1.000
_cell.length_c   1.000
_cell.angle_alpha   90.00
_cell.angle_beta   90.00
_cell.angle_gamma   90.00
#
_symmetry.space_group_name_H-M   'P 1'
#
loop_
_entity.id
_entity.type
_entity.pdbx_description
1 polymer ?
#
loop_
_entity_poly.entity_id
_entity_poly.type
_entity_poly.pdbx_seq_one_letter_code
_entity_poly.pdbx_strand_id
1 'polypeptide(L)'
;EMYRLTSLATASLKQSGVEKPREHIVIVRYKRIGTILVSKEPFSDKELDSIEQIARKMQFVIMLTPRFYQDYALANLASGKTFDGAAKEFAINTSAPTDDSPFFFNMLRLQDIFNRRLWDKGKMSFNMKAVYILGILLIIVIGLTFLCIIVPLILTTKKASLRGVLPLFIFFACIGLGFMLVEISQMQRLIIFLGHPTYGLSVVLFVLLLSSGLGSYSTQMISNPNVRRSAVVRLILLICALAIFGMFTPYAINVFQGSIIMFRILIAIVILFPIG
;
A
#
# COMPACT_ATOMS: atom_id res chain seq x y z
N GLU A 1 4.57 4.45 -15.47
CA GLU A 1 5.46 3.40 -14.95
C GLU A 1 6.91 3.64 -15.38
N MET A 2 7.26 3.48 -16.66
CA MET A 2 8.62 3.72 -17.17
C MET A 2 9.25 5.06 -16.73
N TYR A 3 8.50 6.17 -16.77
CA TYR A 3 8.99 7.46 -16.28
C TYR A 3 9.38 7.41 -14.79
N ARG A 4 8.51 6.93 -13.89
CA ARG A 4 8.82 6.82 -12.45
C ARG A 4 9.94 5.82 -12.16
N LEU A 5 10.02 4.72 -12.90
CA LEU A 5 11.14 3.77 -12.79
C LEU A 5 12.47 4.40 -13.19
N THR A 6 12.47 5.25 -14.22
CA THR A 6 13.66 6.02 -14.61
C THR A 6 14.06 6.98 -13.50
N SER A 7 13.10 7.71 -12.90
CA SER A 7 13.36 8.56 -11.74
C SER A 7 13.93 7.78 -10.55
N LEU A 8 13.40 6.58 -10.28
CA LEU A 8 13.90 5.71 -9.22
C LEU A 8 15.34 5.26 -9.48
N ALA A 9 15.63 4.81 -10.70
CA ALA A 9 16.99 4.42 -11.10
C ALA A 9 17.97 5.59 -10.93
N THR A 10 17.60 6.78 -11.43
CA THR A 10 18.41 7.98 -11.28
C THR A 10 18.65 8.36 -9.81
N ALA A 11 17.60 8.35 -8.98
CA ALA A 11 17.73 8.66 -7.56
C ALA A 11 18.63 7.64 -6.83
N SER A 12 18.49 6.36 -7.14
CA SER A 12 19.28 5.28 -6.55
C SER A 12 20.77 5.38 -6.94
N LEU A 13 21.06 5.71 -8.20
CA LEU A 13 22.42 5.95 -8.68
C LEU A 13 23.05 7.16 -8.01
N LYS A 14 22.32 8.28 -7.89
CA LYS A 14 22.80 9.47 -7.17
C LYS A 14 23.08 9.18 -5.70
N GLN A 15 22.20 8.44 -5.02
CA GLN A 15 22.41 8.02 -3.63
C GLN A 15 23.63 7.10 -3.48
N SER A 16 23.99 6.37 -4.54
CA SER A 16 25.19 5.53 -4.61
C SER A 16 26.46 6.31 -5.00
N GLY A 17 26.41 7.63 -5.14
CA GLY A 17 27.56 8.48 -5.47
C GLY A 17 27.83 8.68 -6.97
N VAL A 18 26.92 8.29 -7.86
CA VAL A 18 27.09 8.45 -9.32
C VAL A 18 26.70 9.87 -9.75
N GLU A 19 27.64 10.62 -10.32
CA GLU A 19 27.43 12.01 -10.79
C GLU A 19 26.63 12.11 -12.09
N LYS A 20 26.80 11.14 -13.01
CA LYS A 20 26.16 11.14 -14.35
C LYS A 20 25.24 9.93 -14.58
N PRO A 21 24.06 9.86 -13.94
CA PRO A 21 23.18 8.68 -14.03
C PRO A 21 22.75 8.29 -15.45
N ARG A 22 22.76 9.22 -16.41
CA ARG A 22 22.42 8.95 -17.82
C ARG A 22 23.33 7.92 -18.47
N GLU A 23 24.60 7.87 -18.09
CA GLU A 23 25.58 6.92 -18.65
C GLU A 23 25.37 5.48 -18.14
N HIS A 24 24.50 5.32 -17.14
CA HIS A 24 24.26 4.08 -16.40
C HIS A 24 22.87 3.48 -16.69
N ILE A 25 22.07 4.11 -17.57
CA ILE A 25 20.68 3.72 -17.82
C ILE A 25 20.45 3.47 -19.32
N VAL A 26 19.90 2.31 -19.65
CA VAL A 26 19.41 1.96 -20.98
C VAL A 26 17.95 1.53 -20.88
N ILE A 27 17.11 1.95 -21.83
CA ILE A 27 15.69 1.60 -21.88
C ILE A 27 15.33 1.13 -23.29
N VAL A 28 14.82 -0.09 -23.36
CA VAL A 28 14.26 -0.69 -24.58
C VAL A 28 12.80 -1.06 -24.37
N ARG A 29 12.01 -1.11 -25.43
CA ARG A 29 10.58 -1.40 -25.37
C ARG A 29 10.17 -2.39 -26.45
N TYR A 30 9.40 -3.39 -26.05
CA TYR A 30 8.67 -4.25 -26.98
C TYR A 30 7.17 -4.15 -26.71
N LYS A 31 6.41 -3.67 -27.71
CA LYS A 31 4.97 -3.40 -27.59
C LYS A 31 4.65 -2.54 -26.34
N ARG A 32 4.05 -3.16 -25.32
CA ARG A 32 3.60 -2.51 -24.07
C ARG A 32 4.54 -2.74 -22.89
N ILE A 33 5.64 -3.46 -23.09
CA ILE A 33 6.59 -3.84 -22.05
C ILE A 33 7.89 -3.05 -22.28
N GLY A 34 8.31 -2.30 -21.28
CA GLY A 34 9.61 -1.64 -21.26
C GLY A 34 10.58 -2.41 -20.36
N THR A 35 11.82 -2.54 -20.81
CA THR A 35 12.93 -3.07 -20.01
C THR A 35 13.89 -1.92 -19.74
N ILE A 36 14.20 -1.70 -18.47
CA ILE A 36 15.23 -0.77 -18.03
C ILE A 36 16.43 -1.58 -17.55
N LEU A 37 17.61 -1.22 -18.03
CA LEU A 37 18.89 -1.74 -17.60
C LEU A 37 19.59 -0.63 -16.81
N VAL A 38 20.05 -0.97 -15.61
CA VAL A 38 20.74 -0.04 -14.71
C VAL A 38 22.02 -0.70 -14.24
N SER A 39 23.16 -0.03 -14.42
CA SER A 39 24.47 -0.52 -14.00
C SER A 39 25.13 0.46 -13.02
N LYS A 40 25.94 -0.06 -12.08
CA LYS A 40 26.78 0.79 -11.21
C LYS A 40 27.95 1.41 -11.97
N GLU A 41 28.39 0.77 -13.04
CA GLU A 41 29.44 1.26 -13.95
C GLU A 41 28.80 1.83 -15.21
N PRO A 42 29.37 2.88 -15.82
CA PRO A 42 28.86 3.43 -17.07
C PRO A 42 28.95 2.38 -18.18
N PHE A 43 27.91 2.30 -19.02
CA PHE A 43 27.90 1.33 -20.12
C PHE A 43 29.01 1.65 -21.14
N SER A 44 29.84 0.65 -21.44
CA SER A 44 30.89 0.76 -22.44
C SER A 44 30.31 0.75 -23.86
N ASP A 45 31.10 1.26 -24.80
CA ASP A 45 30.70 1.31 -26.20
C ASP A 45 30.36 -0.06 -26.79
N LYS A 46 31.10 -1.11 -26.39
CA LYS A 46 30.89 -2.49 -26.82
C LYS A 46 29.58 -3.09 -26.29
N GLU A 47 29.24 -2.76 -25.04
CA GLU A 47 27.97 -3.19 -24.43
C GLU A 47 26.79 -2.50 -25.09
N LEU A 48 26.91 -1.20 -25.36
CA LEU A 48 25.88 -0.45 -26.08
C LEU A 48 25.67 -1.02 -27.49
N ASP A 49 26.74 -1.31 -28.24
CA ASP A 49 26.63 -1.94 -29.56
C ASP A 49 25.93 -3.30 -29.49
N SER A 50 26.25 -4.10 -28.48
CA SER A 50 25.62 -5.42 -28.24
C SER A 50 24.13 -5.28 -27.92
N ILE A 51 23.76 -4.34 -27.04
CA ILE A 51 22.36 -4.06 -26.70
C ILE A 51 21.60 -3.57 -27.93
N GLU A 52 22.17 -2.65 -28.71
CA GLU A 52 21.54 -2.12 -29.92
C GLU A 52 21.36 -3.19 -30.99
N GLN A 53 22.34 -4.08 -31.16
CA GLN A 53 22.24 -5.21 -32.09
C GLN A 53 21.14 -6.20 -31.67
N ILE A 54 21.08 -6.55 -30.39
CA ILE A 54 20.03 -7.42 -29.84
C ILE A 54 18.66 -6.76 -29.99
N ALA A 55 18.56 -5.46 -29.65
CA ALA A 55 17.32 -4.71 -29.80
C ALA A 55 16.84 -4.71 -31.25
N ARG A 56 17.72 -4.51 -32.23
CA ARG A 56 17.37 -4.63 -33.66
C ARG A 56 16.94 -6.04 -34.04
N LYS A 57 17.71 -7.06 -33.64
CA LYS A 57 17.41 -8.49 -33.93
C LYS A 57 16.06 -8.92 -33.36
N MET A 58 15.72 -8.48 -32.16
CA MET A 58 14.46 -8.80 -31.47
C MET A 58 13.32 -7.81 -31.80
N GLN A 59 13.56 -6.84 -32.66
CA GLN A 59 12.62 -5.77 -33.03
C GLN A 59 12.11 -4.97 -31.81
N PHE A 60 13.00 -4.73 -30.85
CA PHE A 60 12.76 -3.82 -29.74
C PHE A 60 13.02 -2.39 -30.18
N VAL A 61 12.19 -1.47 -29.69
CA VAL A 61 12.35 -0.04 -29.89
C VAL A 61 13.26 0.49 -28.80
N ILE A 62 14.39 1.09 -29.18
CA ILE A 62 15.30 1.75 -28.24
C ILE A 62 14.66 3.08 -27.83
N MET A 63 14.36 3.23 -26.54
CA MET A 63 13.75 4.45 -26.00
C MET A 63 14.81 5.42 -25.47
N LEU A 64 15.85 4.87 -24.83
CA LEU A 64 16.95 5.63 -24.23
C LEU A 64 18.23 4.78 -24.18
N THR A 65 19.35 5.37 -24.58
CA THR A 65 20.73 4.93 -24.30
C THR A 65 21.55 6.17 -23.91
N PRO A 66 22.79 6.01 -23.42
CA PRO A 66 23.69 7.14 -23.25
C PRO A 66 23.88 7.96 -24.53
N ARG A 67 23.86 7.31 -25.70
CA ARG A 67 24.10 7.90 -27.02
C ARG A 67 22.85 8.44 -27.72
N PHE A 68 21.69 7.84 -27.46
CA PHE A 68 20.46 8.11 -28.20
C PHE A 68 19.25 8.22 -27.28
N TYR A 69 18.28 9.06 -27.63
CA TYR A 69 16.98 9.08 -26.96
C TYR A 69 15.88 9.30 -27.99
N GLN A 70 14.79 8.55 -27.84
CA GLN A 70 13.57 8.77 -28.61
C GLN A 70 12.57 9.63 -27.82
N ASP A 71 12.56 9.48 -26.50
CA ASP A 71 11.66 10.20 -25.59
C ASP A 71 12.45 11.22 -24.78
N TYR A 72 12.19 12.49 -25.03
CA TYR A 72 12.85 13.62 -24.36
C TYR A 72 12.60 13.63 -22.84
N ALA A 73 11.42 13.18 -22.40
CA ALA A 73 11.11 13.11 -20.98
C ALA A 73 11.92 12.02 -20.28
N LEU A 74 12.12 10.85 -20.90
CA LEU A 74 13.01 9.82 -20.36
C LEU A 74 14.46 10.31 -20.26
N ALA A 75 14.97 11.01 -21.28
CA ALA A 75 16.33 11.53 -21.28
C ALA A 75 16.60 12.53 -20.14
N ASN A 76 15.64 13.43 -19.87
CA ASN A 76 15.76 14.40 -18.79
C ASN A 76 15.67 13.74 -17.40
N LEU A 77 14.76 12.77 -17.22
CA LEU A 77 14.67 11.99 -15.99
C LEU A 77 15.94 11.19 -15.71
N ALA A 78 16.52 10.56 -16.74
CA ALA A 78 17.78 9.83 -16.64
C ALA A 78 18.98 10.76 -16.35
N SER A 79 18.92 12.02 -16.79
CA SER A 79 19.95 13.02 -16.48
C SER A 79 19.82 13.60 -15.07
N GLY A 80 18.79 13.22 -14.31
CA GLY A 80 18.57 13.69 -12.95
C GLY A 80 18.14 15.16 -12.86
N LYS A 81 17.63 15.73 -13.95
CA LYS A 81 16.92 17.01 -13.92
C LYS A 81 15.54 16.76 -13.33
N THR A 82 15.27 17.33 -12.16
CA THR A 82 13.94 17.27 -11.54
C THR A 82 12.96 18.05 -12.40
N PHE A 83 11.92 17.36 -12.84
CA PHE A 83 10.83 17.96 -13.59
C PHE A 83 9.79 18.58 -12.65
N ASP A 84 10.18 19.51 -11.78
CA ASP A 84 9.18 20.33 -11.09
C ASP A 84 8.33 21.12 -12.11
N GLY A 85 8.87 21.34 -13.33
CA GLY A 85 8.15 21.87 -14.49
C GLY A 85 7.30 20.85 -15.27
N ALA A 86 7.83 19.67 -15.66
CA ALA A 86 7.06 18.72 -16.49
C ALA A 86 6.14 17.79 -15.68
N ALA A 87 6.17 17.80 -14.35
CA ALA A 87 5.08 17.26 -13.54
C ALA A 87 3.73 17.96 -13.84
N LYS A 88 3.74 19.15 -14.46
CA LYS A 88 2.53 19.78 -15.03
C LYS A 88 2.19 19.28 -16.44
N GLU A 89 3.20 18.93 -17.24
CA GLU A 89 3.02 18.47 -18.62
C GLU A 89 2.54 17.02 -18.70
N PHE A 90 3.04 16.18 -17.80
CA PHE A 90 2.51 14.85 -17.53
C PHE A 90 1.51 14.96 -16.39
N ALA A 91 0.23 14.70 -16.61
CA ALA A 91 -0.82 14.69 -15.58
C ALA A 91 -0.63 13.62 -14.47
N ILE A 92 0.57 13.07 -14.32
CA ILE A 92 0.96 11.98 -13.44
C ILE A 92 2.23 12.36 -12.67
N ASN A 93 2.29 12.01 -11.38
CA ASN A 93 3.49 12.20 -10.57
C ASN A 93 4.65 11.36 -11.18
N THR A 94 5.79 11.99 -11.44
CA THR A 94 7.00 11.32 -11.98
C THR A 94 8.14 11.23 -10.95
N SER A 95 7.92 11.66 -9.70
CA SER A 95 8.93 11.58 -8.64
C SER A 95 9.35 10.13 -8.37
N ALA A 96 10.62 9.96 -7.97
CA ALA A 96 11.12 8.68 -7.49
C ALA A 96 10.27 8.23 -6.29
N PRO A 97 9.69 7.02 -6.31
CA PRO A 97 8.96 6.50 -5.17
C PRO A 97 9.88 6.30 -3.97
N THR A 98 9.38 6.63 -2.79
CA THR A 98 9.96 6.27 -1.49
C THR A 98 8.93 5.45 -0.70
N ASP A 99 9.32 4.90 0.46
CA ASP A 99 8.38 4.20 1.35
C ASP A 99 7.22 5.12 1.79
N ASP A 100 7.50 6.41 2.01
CA ASP A 100 6.49 7.42 2.33
C ASP A 100 5.67 7.90 1.11
N SER A 101 6.16 7.66 -0.11
CA SER A 101 5.53 8.09 -1.36
C SER A 101 5.48 6.96 -2.41
N PRO A 102 4.75 5.86 -2.13
CA PRO A 102 4.90 4.63 -2.88
C PRO A 102 4.40 4.73 -4.33
N PHE A 103 4.82 3.76 -5.14
CA PHE A 103 4.32 3.60 -6.50
C PHE A 103 2.99 2.83 -6.49
N PHE A 104 1.87 3.58 -6.51
CA PHE A 104 0.55 2.96 -6.58
C PHE A 104 0.26 2.42 -7.98
N PHE A 105 -0.25 1.18 -8.06
CA PHE A 105 -0.75 0.58 -9.31
C PHE A 105 -2.03 1.24 -9.82
N ASN A 106 -2.80 1.88 -8.92
CA ASN A 106 -3.97 2.66 -9.28
C ASN A 106 -3.60 4.15 -9.38
N MET A 107 -3.55 4.69 -10.60
CA MET A 107 -3.29 6.11 -10.86
C MET A 107 -4.58 6.94 -11.03
N LEU A 108 -5.76 6.37 -10.75
CA LEU A 108 -7.01 7.15 -10.75
C LEU A 108 -7.06 8.12 -9.59
N ARG A 109 -7.29 9.39 -9.91
CA ARG A 109 -7.61 10.41 -8.92
C ARG A 109 -9.10 10.33 -8.59
N LEU A 110 -9.47 10.60 -7.33
CA LEU A 110 -10.87 10.58 -6.87
C LEU A 110 -11.79 11.46 -7.72
N GLN A 111 -11.30 12.64 -8.12
CA GLN A 111 -12.01 13.58 -8.99
C GLN A 111 -12.35 13.02 -10.38
N ASP A 112 -11.55 12.06 -10.87
CA ASP A 112 -11.66 11.51 -12.21
C ASP A 112 -12.56 10.26 -12.27
N ILE A 113 -13.05 9.77 -11.11
CA ILE A 113 -13.92 8.59 -11.01
C ILE A 113 -15.23 8.78 -11.81
N PHE A 114 -15.76 10.00 -11.84
CA PHE A 114 -16.99 10.30 -12.59
C PHE A 114 -16.74 10.67 -14.05
N ASN A 115 -15.48 10.75 -14.49
CA ASN A 115 -15.14 11.16 -15.84
C ASN A 115 -15.25 9.98 -16.82
N ARG A 116 -16.42 9.86 -17.46
CA ARG A 116 -16.76 8.79 -18.40
C ARG A 116 -15.84 8.72 -19.62
N ARG A 117 -15.11 9.79 -19.98
CA ARG A 117 -14.14 9.80 -21.09
C ARG A 117 -12.89 8.96 -20.83
N LEU A 118 -12.62 8.60 -19.56
CA LEU A 118 -11.48 7.75 -19.19
C LEU A 118 -11.76 6.25 -19.37
N TRP A 119 -13.01 5.87 -19.70
CA TRP A 119 -13.42 4.48 -19.88
C TRP A 119 -12.74 3.81 -21.10
N ASP A 120 -12.44 4.58 -22.15
CA ASP A 120 -11.92 4.02 -23.41
C ASP A 120 -10.39 3.96 -23.49
N LYS A 121 -9.66 4.48 -22.49
CA LYS A 121 -8.19 4.49 -22.48
C LYS A 121 -7.60 3.26 -21.76
N GLY A 122 -7.72 2.10 -22.40
CA GLY A 122 -6.84 0.92 -22.26
C GLY A 122 -6.44 0.45 -20.85
N LYS A 123 -5.42 1.08 -20.22
CA LYS A 123 -4.93 0.73 -18.86
C LYS A 123 -5.76 1.34 -17.73
N MET A 124 -6.48 2.43 -18.01
CA MET A 124 -7.33 3.11 -17.03
C MET A 124 -8.65 2.36 -16.78
N SER A 125 -9.10 1.56 -17.76
CA SER A 125 -10.35 0.80 -17.67
C SER A 125 -10.32 -0.28 -16.59
N PHE A 126 -9.16 -0.93 -16.36
CA PHE A 126 -9.04 -1.94 -15.30
C PHE A 126 -9.16 -1.32 -13.90
N ASN A 127 -8.42 -0.24 -13.66
CA ASN A 127 -8.49 0.51 -12.41
C ASN A 127 -9.92 1.07 -12.18
N MET A 128 -10.59 1.54 -13.23
CA MET A 128 -11.97 2.00 -13.14
C MET A 128 -12.95 0.88 -12.82
N LYS A 129 -12.74 -0.32 -13.40
CA LYS A 129 -13.55 -1.51 -13.08
C LYS A 129 -13.43 -1.90 -11.61
N ALA A 130 -12.21 -1.83 -11.04
CA ALA A 130 -12.00 -2.08 -9.61
C ALA A 130 -12.74 -1.05 -8.73
N VAL A 131 -12.66 0.24 -9.07
CA VAL A 131 -13.41 1.31 -8.37
C VAL A 131 -14.92 1.10 -8.49
N TYR A 132 -15.41 0.69 -9.65
CA TYR A 132 -16.81 0.39 -9.87
C TYR A 132 -17.31 -0.79 -9.02
N ILE A 133 -16.55 -1.89 -8.97
CA ILE A 133 -16.85 -3.04 -8.10
C ILE A 133 -16.88 -2.61 -6.64
N LEU A 134 -15.89 -1.80 -6.20
CA LEU A 134 -15.85 -1.27 -4.85
C LEU A 134 -17.08 -0.40 -4.54
N GLY A 135 -17.51 0.44 -5.49
CA GLY A 135 -18.70 1.27 -5.36
C GLY A 135 -19.99 0.44 -5.25
N ILE A 136 -20.14 -0.60 -6.07
CA ILE A 136 -21.28 -1.53 -5.96
C ILE A 136 -21.26 -2.23 -4.60
N LEU A 137 -20.11 -2.74 -4.17
CA LEU A 137 -19.96 -3.42 -2.89
C LEU A 137 -20.37 -2.49 -1.73
N LEU A 138 -19.94 -1.22 -1.77
CA LEU A 138 -20.32 -0.22 -0.78
C LEU A 138 -21.84 0.00 -0.76
N ILE A 139 -22.49 0.13 -1.92
CA ILE A 139 -23.96 0.29 -2.01
C ILE A 139 -24.67 -0.95 -1.42
N ILE A 140 -24.21 -2.15 -1.75
CA ILE A 140 -24.77 -3.39 -1.21
C ILE A 140 -24.62 -3.43 0.30
N VAL A 141 -23.44 -3.12 0.84
CA VAL A 141 -23.19 -3.11 2.29
C VAL A 141 -24.04 -2.06 3.01
N ILE A 142 -24.19 -0.85 2.44
CA ILE A 142 -25.07 0.18 2.97
C ILE A 142 -26.53 -0.31 2.97
N GLY A 143 -26.97 -0.92 1.85
CA GLY A 143 -28.31 -1.47 1.72
C GLY A 143 -28.60 -2.58 2.73
N LEU A 144 -27.68 -3.53 2.89
CA LEU A 144 -27.77 -4.59 3.89
C LEU A 144 -27.71 -4.06 5.32
N THR A 145 -26.87 -3.06 5.60
CA THR A 145 -26.81 -2.40 6.91
C THR A 145 -28.14 -1.75 7.24
N PHE A 146 -28.74 -1.05 6.28
CA PHE A 146 -30.06 -0.45 6.46
C PHE A 146 -31.13 -1.51 6.69
N LEU A 147 -31.18 -2.55 5.84
CA LEU A 147 -32.19 -3.60 5.88
C LEU A 147 -32.08 -4.52 7.12
N CYS A 148 -30.86 -4.90 7.52
CA CYS A 148 -30.63 -5.88 8.57
C CYS A 148 -30.43 -5.27 9.96
N ILE A 149 -30.00 -4.00 10.05
CA ILE A 149 -29.73 -3.34 11.33
C ILE A 149 -30.74 -2.23 11.58
N ILE A 150 -30.84 -1.25 10.67
CA ILE A 150 -31.64 -0.04 10.90
C ILE A 150 -33.15 -0.33 10.86
N VAL A 151 -33.63 -1.10 9.88
CA VAL A 151 -35.05 -1.42 9.73
C VAL A 151 -35.59 -2.18 10.96
N PRO A 152 -34.99 -3.29 11.43
CA PRO A 152 -35.46 -3.98 12.63
C PRO A 152 -35.40 -3.08 13.88
N LEU A 153 -34.38 -2.23 13.98
CA LEU A 153 -34.23 -1.30 15.10
C LEU A 153 -35.38 -0.29 15.13
N ILE A 154 -35.76 0.29 13.99
CA ILE A 154 -36.88 1.24 13.89
C ILE A 154 -38.21 0.55 14.19
N LEU A 155 -38.42 -0.67 13.67
CA LEU A 155 -39.68 -1.42 13.85
C LEU A 155 -39.88 -1.92 15.29
N THR A 156 -38.79 -2.27 15.99
CA THR A 156 -38.85 -2.91 17.31
C THR A 156 -38.69 -1.91 18.46
N THR A 157 -38.10 -0.74 18.21
CA THR A 157 -37.90 0.30 19.23
C THR A 157 -39.22 0.96 19.59
N LYS A 158 -39.73 0.67 20.80
CA LYS A 158 -40.74 1.52 21.46
C LYS A 158 -40.12 2.90 21.67
N LYS A 159 -40.88 4.00 21.46
CA LYS A 159 -40.47 5.42 21.55
C LYS A 159 -39.51 5.70 22.72
N ALA A 160 -38.24 5.38 22.56
CA ALA A 160 -37.18 5.62 23.51
C ALA A 160 -36.59 6.98 23.16
N SER A 161 -36.37 7.83 24.16
CA SER A 161 -35.74 9.12 23.93
C SER A 161 -34.30 8.87 23.45
N LEU A 162 -34.01 9.25 22.21
CA LEU A 162 -32.65 9.21 21.63
C LEU A 162 -31.72 10.28 22.22
N ARG A 163 -32.16 11.01 23.26
CA ARG A 163 -31.35 12.02 23.94
C ARG A 163 -30.22 11.34 24.70
N GLY A 164 -28.98 11.65 24.31
CA GLY A 164 -27.76 11.14 24.96
C GLY A 164 -27.12 9.91 24.30
N VAL A 165 -27.63 9.43 23.16
CA VAL A 165 -27.04 8.27 22.46
C VAL A 165 -25.87 8.67 21.54
N LEU A 166 -25.81 9.93 21.10
CA LEU A 166 -24.75 10.40 20.19
C LEU A 166 -23.32 10.20 20.74
N PRO A 167 -23.01 10.50 22.02
CA PRO A 167 -21.68 10.22 22.57
C PRO A 167 -21.33 8.72 22.56
N LEU A 168 -22.31 7.84 22.79
CA LEU A 168 -22.12 6.39 22.73
C LEU A 168 -21.85 5.92 21.29
N PHE A 169 -22.59 6.45 20.31
CA PHE A 169 -22.33 6.18 18.90
C PHE A 169 -20.93 6.62 18.48
N ILE A 170 -20.51 7.83 18.86
CA ILE A 170 -19.17 8.34 18.57
C ILE A 170 -18.12 7.45 19.23
N PHE A 171 -18.33 7.06 20.49
CA PHE A 171 -17.43 6.19 21.22
C PHE A 171 -17.23 4.83 20.51
N PHE A 172 -18.32 4.14 20.14
CA PHE A 172 -18.23 2.87 19.41
C PHE A 172 -17.63 3.03 18.01
N ALA A 173 -17.95 4.13 17.31
CA ALA A 173 -17.36 4.44 16.01
C ALA A 173 -15.84 4.65 16.12
N CYS A 174 -15.37 5.37 17.15
CA CYS A 174 -13.95 5.58 17.40
C CYS A 174 -13.22 4.26 17.73
N ILE A 175 -13.83 3.35 18.49
CA ILE A 175 -13.26 2.03 18.77
C ILE A 175 -13.14 1.21 17.48
N GLY A 176 -14.21 1.14 16.68
CA GLY A 176 -14.20 0.40 15.41
C GLY A 176 -13.19 0.97 14.42
N LEU A 177 -13.09 2.29 14.33
CA LEU A 177 -12.11 2.97 13.48
C LEU A 177 -10.68 2.73 13.96
N GLY A 178 -10.44 2.80 15.28
CA GLY A 178 -9.14 2.48 15.87
C GLY A 178 -8.72 1.04 15.61
N PHE A 179 -9.64 0.08 15.77
CA PHE A 179 -9.42 -1.33 15.43
C PHE A 179 -9.04 -1.50 13.96
N MET A 180 -9.82 -0.93 13.03
CA MET A 180 -9.52 -1.01 11.59
C MET A 180 -8.17 -0.38 11.22
N LEU A 181 -7.79 0.75 11.84
CA LEU A 181 -6.48 1.37 11.60
C LEU A 181 -5.32 0.47 12.04
N VAL A 182 -5.44 -0.16 13.21
CA VAL A 182 -4.46 -1.12 13.70
C VAL A 182 -4.40 -2.32 12.78
N GLU A 183 -5.56 -2.92 12.46
CA GLU A 183 -5.69 -4.08 11.60
C GLU A 183 -5.05 -3.86 10.22
N ILE A 184 -5.42 -2.78 9.52
CA ILE A 184 -4.90 -2.45 8.18
C ILE A 184 -3.39 -2.24 8.23
N SER A 185 -2.88 -1.53 9.24
CA SER A 185 -1.45 -1.30 9.42
C SER A 185 -0.68 -2.62 9.55
N GLN A 186 -1.19 -3.54 10.38
CA GLN A 186 -0.54 -4.84 10.57
C GLN A 186 -0.66 -5.75 9.35
N MET A 187 -1.81 -5.72 8.68
CA MET A 187 -2.03 -6.48 7.47
C MET A 187 -1.02 -6.08 6.39
N GLN A 188 -0.78 -4.79 6.15
CA GLN A 188 0.17 -4.33 5.14
C GLN A 188 1.61 -4.80 5.43
N ARG A 189 2.06 -4.72 6.69
CA ARG A 189 3.41 -5.16 7.07
C ARG A 189 3.56 -6.68 6.98
N LEU A 190 2.58 -7.42 7.46
CA LEU A 190 2.64 -8.88 7.52
C LEU A 190 2.40 -9.54 6.17
N ILE A 191 1.70 -8.90 5.23
CA ILE A 191 1.62 -9.40 3.83
C ILE A 191 3.03 -9.55 3.22
N ILE A 192 3.93 -8.58 3.45
CA ILE A 192 5.32 -8.65 2.98
C ILE A 192 6.06 -9.80 3.66
N PHE A 193 5.88 -9.97 4.97
CA PHE A 193 6.56 -11.02 5.75
C PHE A 193 6.12 -12.44 5.35
N LEU A 194 4.80 -12.64 5.21
CA LEU A 194 4.22 -13.92 4.82
C LEU A 194 4.37 -14.20 3.32
N GLY A 195 4.71 -13.18 2.51
CA GLY A 195 4.99 -13.31 1.08
C GLY A 195 3.76 -13.54 0.20
N HIS A 196 2.55 -13.58 0.78
CA HIS A 196 1.31 -13.75 0.02
C HIS A 196 0.15 -12.96 0.64
N PRO A 197 -0.61 -12.19 -0.16
CA PRO A 197 -1.71 -11.36 0.36
C PRO A 197 -2.82 -12.18 1.03
N THR A 198 -3.13 -13.38 0.51
CA THR A 198 -4.15 -14.26 1.10
C THR A 198 -3.77 -14.71 2.51
N TYR A 199 -2.50 -15.09 2.73
CA TYR A 199 -2.06 -15.52 4.06
C TYR A 199 -2.03 -14.34 5.04
N GLY A 200 -1.55 -13.18 4.59
CA GLY A 200 -1.58 -11.96 5.41
C GLY A 200 -3.00 -11.65 5.87
N LEU A 201 -3.98 -11.64 4.95
CA LEU A 201 -5.36 -11.36 5.29
C LEU A 201 -5.95 -12.41 6.24
N SER A 202 -5.84 -13.70 5.91
CA SER A 202 -6.46 -14.76 6.72
C SER A 202 -5.87 -14.87 8.12
N VAL A 203 -4.54 -14.82 8.26
CA VAL A 203 -3.87 -14.98 9.56
C VAL A 203 -4.10 -13.74 10.43
N VAL A 204 -3.92 -12.54 9.87
CA VAL A 204 -4.07 -11.29 10.63
C VAL A 204 -5.50 -11.13 11.13
N LEU A 205 -6.48 -11.32 10.25
CA LEU A 205 -7.90 -11.25 10.64
C LEU A 205 -8.24 -12.29 11.69
N PHE A 206 -7.85 -13.55 11.48
CA PHE A 206 -8.15 -14.63 12.42
C PHE A 206 -7.60 -14.34 13.81
N VAL A 207 -6.32 -13.94 13.90
CA VAL A 207 -5.66 -13.71 15.20
C VAL A 207 -6.23 -12.48 15.89
N LEU A 208 -6.42 -11.37 15.18
CA LEU A 208 -6.98 -10.16 15.79
C LEU A 208 -8.42 -10.38 16.26
N LEU A 209 -9.26 -11.04 15.45
CA LEU A 209 -10.64 -11.34 15.86
C LEU A 209 -10.70 -12.33 17.04
N LEU A 210 -9.88 -13.38 17.01
CA LEU A 210 -9.82 -14.36 18.09
C LEU A 210 -9.31 -13.70 19.38
N SER A 211 -8.23 -12.93 19.29
CA SER A 211 -7.65 -12.27 20.45
C SER A 211 -8.57 -11.20 21.02
N SER A 212 -9.16 -10.34 20.19
CA SER A 212 -10.15 -9.37 20.66
C SER A 212 -11.38 -10.02 21.26
N GLY A 213 -11.80 -11.19 20.76
CA GLY A 213 -12.82 -12.01 21.40
C GLY A 213 -12.41 -12.48 22.80
N LEU A 214 -11.21 -13.04 22.93
CA LEU A 214 -10.66 -13.51 24.20
C LEU A 214 -10.39 -12.37 25.19
N GLY A 215 -9.91 -11.21 24.72
CA GLY A 215 -9.69 -10.01 25.51
C GLY A 215 -11.00 -9.43 26.04
N SER A 216 -12.05 -9.41 25.20
CA SER A 216 -13.41 -9.02 25.61
C SER A 216 -13.97 -9.96 26.67
N TYR A 217 -13.82 -11.28 26.48
CA TYR A 217 -14.25 -12.28 27.46
C TYR A 217 -13.51 -12.14 28.80
N SER A 218 -12.19 -11.99 28.77
CA SER A 218 -11.35 -11.83 29.96
C SER A 218 -11.68 -10.55 30.73
N THR A 219 -12.11 -9.50 30.03
CA THR A 219 -12.53 -8.23 30.65
C THR A 219 -13.77 -8.39 31.52
N GLN A 220 -14.67 -9.33 31.21
CA GLN A 220 -15.87 -9.59 32.03
C GLN A 220 -15.52 -10.16 33.42
N MET A 221 -14.38 -10.85 33.54
CA MET A 221 -13.95 -11.45 34.81
C MET A 221 -13.37 -10.41 35.80
N ILE A 222 -13.01 -9.22 35.34
CA ILE A 222 -12.35 -8.19 36.15
C ILE A 222 -13.39 -7.14 36.57
N SER A 223 -14.10 -7.43 37.66
CA SER A 223 -15.01 -6.46 38.29
C SER A 223 -14.20 -5.47 39.14
N ASN A 224 -13.86 -4.32 38.57
CA ASN A 224 -13.04 -3.30 39.23
C ASN A 224 -13.90 -2.08 39.60
N PRO A 225 -13.92 -1.64 40.87
CA PRO A 225 -14.76 -0.51 41.31
C PRO A 225 -14.31 0.85 40.76
N ASN A 226 -13.11 0.94 40.16
CA ASN A 226 -12.52 2.18 39.63
C ASN A 226 -12.34 2.15 38.11
N VAL A 227 -13.45 2.32 37.39
CA VAL A 227 -13.55 2.20 35.91
C VAL A 227 -12.56 3.12 35.18
N ARG A 228 -12.41 4.38 35.63
CA ARG A 228 -11.57 5.38 34.95
C ARG A 228 -10.08 5.06 35.02
N ARG A 229 -9.56 4.67 36.19
CA ARG A 229 -8.14 4.31 36.35
C ARG A 229 -7.80 3.03 35.57
N SER A 230 -8.71 2.06 35.59
CA SER A 230 -8.57 0.82 34.82
C SER A 230 -8.57 1.05 33.30
N ALA A 231 -9.41 1.95 32.80
CA ALA A 231 -9.43 2.33 31.38
C ALA A 231 -8.13 3.02 30.94
N VAL A 232 -7.60 3.95 31.73
CA VAL A 232 -6.34 4.65 31.41
C VAL A 232 -5.16 3.68 31.40
N VAL A 233 -5.07 2.77 32.38
CA VAL A 233 -4.00 1.76 32.40
C VAL A 233 -4.06 0.85 31.18
N ARG A 234 -5.25 0.38 30.79
CA ARG A 234 -5.42 -0.43 29.57
C ARG A 234 -5.07 0.33 28.29
N LEU A 235 -5.42 1.61 28.20
CA LEU A 235 -5.04 2.45 27.07
C LEU A 235 -3.52 2.62 26.99
N ILE A 236 -2.84 2.86 28.12
CA ILE A 236 -1.38 2.97 28.17
C ILE A 236 -0.74 1.64 27.77
N LEU A 237 -1.23 0.51 28.31
CA LEU A 237 -0.74 -0.82 27.94
C LEU A 237 -0.90 -1.09 26.44
N LEU A 238 -2.04 -0.73 25.85
CA LEU A 238 -2.28 -0.85 24.42
C LEU A 238 -1.29 0.00 23.61
N ILE A 239 -1.09 1.28 23.99
CA ILE A 239 -0.13 2.17 23.31
C ILE A 239 1.29 1.61 23.41
N CYS A 240 1.70 1.12 24.58
CA CYS A 240 2.99 0.48 24.78
C CYS A 240 3.13 -0.78 23.92
N ALA A 241 2.11 -1.63 23.88
CA ALA A 241 2.10 -2.84 23.05
C ALA A 241 2.24 -2.49 21.55
N LEU A 242 1.50 -1.47 21.08
CA LEU A 242 1.58 -0.99 19.69
C LEU A 242 2.94 -0.39 19.36
N ALA A 243 3.56 0.36 20.29
CA ALA A 243 4.89 0.94 20.09
C ALA A 243 5.98 -0.15 20.04
N ILE A 244 5.95 -1.10 20.99
CA ILE A 244 6.85 -2.26 21.03
C ILE A 244 6.70 -3.07 19.74
N PHE A 245 5.46 -3.33 19.32
CA PHE A 245 5.17 -4.01 18.06
C PHE A 245 5.77 -3.26 16.86
N GLY A 246 5.53 -1.94 16.78
CA GLY A 246 5.99 -1.10 15.68
C GLY A 246 7.51 -1.15 15.51
N MET A 247 8.25 -1.23 16.62
CA MET A 247 9.70 -1.35 16.65
C MET A 247 10.20 -2.79 16.40
N PHE A 248 9.51 -3.79 16.94
CA PHE A 248 9.94 -5.19 16.86
C PHE A 248 9.65 -5.84 15.51
N THR A 249 8.58 -5.41 14.84
CA THR A 249 8.13 -6.02 13.57
C THR A 249 9.20 -5.95 12.46
N PRO A 250 9.83 -4.79 12.18
CA PRO A 250 10.92 -4.74 11.19
C PRO A 250 12.10 -5.66 11.54
N TYR A 251 12.42 -5.80 12.83
CA TYR A 251 13.50 -6.69 13.28
C TYR A 251 13.13 -8.17 13.06
N ALA A 252 11.93 -8.58 13.48
CA ALA A 252 11.44 -9.93 13.27
C ALA A 252 11.38 -10.31 11.78
N ILE A 253 10.96 -9.37 10.92
CA ILE A 253 10.95 -9.58 9.48
C ILE A 253 12.37 -9.86 8.96
N ASN A 254 13.35 -9.03 9.32
CA ASN A 254 14.73 -9.19 8.83
C ASN A 254 15.37 -10.52 9.26
N VAL A 255 15.11 -10.98 10.50
CA VAL A 255 15.68 -12.22 11.03
C VAL A 255 15.00 -13.45 10.43
N PHE A 256 13.67 -13.43 10.30
CA PHE A 256 12.89 -14.62 9.95
C PHE A 256 12.42 -14.68 8.49
N GLN A 257 12.74 -13.69 7.65
CA GLN A 257 12.40 -13.68 6.22
C GLN A 257 12.95 -14.88 5.42
N GLY A 258 13.98 -15.58 5.92
CA GLY A 258 14.53 -16.79 5.29
C GLY A 258 13.84 -18.09 5.75
N SER A 259 12.97 -18.03 6.75
CA SER A 259 12.39 -19.21 7.39
C SER A 259 11.22 -19.81 6.59
N ILE A 260 10.84 -21.05 6.92
CA ILE A 260 9.67 -21.74 6.34
C ILE A 260 8.38 -21.01 6.72
N ILE A 261 7.39 -21.00 5.82
CA ILE A 261 6.12 -20.28 5.99
C ILE A 261 5.41 -20.54 7.32
N MET A 262 5.44 -21.77 7.84
CA MET A 262 4.80 -22.13 9.11
C MET A 262 5.39 -21.36 10.30
N PHE A 263 6.72 -21.17 10.33
CA PHE A 263 7.37 -20.38 11.37
C PHE A 263 7.00 -18.90 11.26
N ARG A 264 6.90 -18.36 10.03
CA ARG A 264 6.45 -16.98 9.82
C ARG A 264 5.02 -16.76 10.31
N ILE A 265 4.13 -17.72 10.06
CA ILE A 265 2.75 -17.67 10.56
C ILE A 265 2.73 -17.71 12.08
N LEU A 266 3.47 -18.63 12.72
CA LEU A 266 3.53 -18.72 14.18
C LEU A 266 4.05 -17.42 14.81
N ILE A 267 5.12 -16.84 14.24
CA ILE A 267 5.67 -15.56 14.67
C ILE A 267 4.63 -14.45 14.51
N ALA A 268 3.94 -14.37 13.37
CA ALA A 268 2.88 -13.39 13.17
C ALA A 268 1.76 -13.54 14.22
N ILE A 269 1.34 -14.76 14.55
CA ILE A 269 0.35 -15.02 15.61
C ILE A 269 0.85 -14.51 16.95
N VAL A 270 2.08 -14.87 17.36
CA VAL A 270 2.66 -14.48 18.65
C VAL A 270 2.78 -12.97 18.78
N ILE A 271 3.13 -12.27 17.69
CA ILE A 271 3.28 -10.81 17.72
C ILE A 271 1.91 -10.11 17.71
N LEU A 272 0.89 -10.67 17.03
CA LEU A 272 -0.45 -10.06 16.96
C LEU A 272 -1.33 -10.33 18.17
N PHE A 273 -1.19 -11.50 18.80
CA PHE A 273 -2.04 -11.93 19.90
C PHE A 273 -2.10 -10.91 21.07
N PRO A 274 -1.02 -10.27 21.52
CA PRO A 274 -1.10 -9.31 22.63
C PRO A 274 -1.87 -8.01 22.32
N ILE A 275 -2.19 -7.75 21.04
CA ILE A 275 -2.79 -6.48 20.60
C ILE A 275 -4.31 -6.51 20.67
N GLY A 276 -4.91 -7.68 20.42
CA GLY A 276 -6.38 -7.85 20.43
C GLY A 276 -6.88 -8.20 21.82
#